data_AF-A0AA37IEJ4-F1
#
_entry.id   AF-A0AA37IEJ4-F1
#
_cell.length_a   1.000
_cell.length_b   1.000
_cell.length_c   1.000
_cell.angle_alpha   90.00
_cell.angle_beta   90.00
_cell.angle_gamma   90.00
#
_symmetry.space_group_name_H-M   'P 1'
#
loop_
_entity.id
_entity.type
_entity.pdbx_description
1 polymer ?
#
loop_
_entity_poly.entity_id
_entity_poly.type
_entity_poly.pdbx_seq_one_letter_code
_entity_poly.pdbx_strand_id
1 'polypeptide(L)'
;MRQFDSSVNLSIVQGGIPLTGVKGGFLTRIIDSNDFDKVNFVLKTGEGVLYCGQLNIVTHENRNKLLMMALDYGLPVALSGDDSGVITGLAVAPSDSPIPSLSSSFLKLQDSRTGMVVRIVDKDQISAITYVLQTSDGSRYCAQMWPNRDNYDNRNSLFMMALRMNIPVTITGGANHEVTGIAIGS
;
A
#
# COMPACT_ATOMS: atom_id res chain seq x y z
N MET A 1 15.44 30.34 39.09
CA MET A 1 14.49 29.25 38.77
C MET A 1 14.10 29.44 37.31
N ARG A 2 14.80 28.76 36.38
CA ARG A 2 14.54 28.89 34.93
C ARG A 2 13.51 27.83 34.56
N GLN A 3 12.41 28.28 33.98
CA GLN A 3 11.33 27.48 33.44
C GLN A 3 11.89 26.69 32.25
N PHE A 4 11.84 25.36 32.32
CA PHE A 4 12.18 24.51 31.19
C PHE A 4 11.01 24.58 30.20
N ASP A 5 11.25 25.19 29.04
CA ASP A 5 10.38 25.03 27.87
C ASP A 5 10.43 23.56 27.43
N SER A 6 9.40 22.79 27.79
CA SER A 6 9.20 21.43 27.30
C SER A 6 8.50 21.49 25.94
N SER A 7 9.25 21.71 24.87
CA SER A 7 8.73 21.57 23.50
C SER A 7 9.76 21.08 22.48
N VAL A 8 10.76 20.31 22.91
CA VAL A 8 11.60 19.55 21.98
C VAL A 8 10.98 18.17 21.83
N ASN A 9 10.07 18.05 20.86
CA ASN A 9 9.58 16.77 20.38
C ASN A 9 10.81 15.97 19.89
N LEU A 10 11.13 14.89 20.61
CA LEU A 10 12.35 14.12 20.42
C LEU A 10 12.36 13.44 19.04
N SER A 11 13.17 14.02 18.15
CA SER A 11 13.92 13.37 17.07
C SER A 11 13.11 12.47 16.12
N ILE A 12 12.38 13.09 15.20
CA ILE A 12 12.30 12.51 13.85
C ILE A 12 13.74 12.53 13.30
N VAL A 13 14.37 11.37 13.14
CA VAL A 13 15.55 11.27 12.27
C VAL A 13 15.12 11.83 10.92
N GLN A 14 15.65 12.98 10.50
CA GLN A 14 15.24 13.66 9.27
C GLN A 14 15.56 12.76 8.05
N GLY A 15 14.61 11.92 7.66
CA GLY A 15 14.68 11.05 6.50
C GLY A 15 14.24 11.73 5.20
N GLY A 16 13.64 12.92 5.29
CA GLY A 16 13.11 13.67 4.14
C GLY A 16 12.08 14.73 4.57
N ILE A 17 11.42 15.34 3.59
CA ILE A 17 10.30 16.28 3.78
C ILE A 17 9.11 15.49 4.34
N PRO A 18 8.35 15.97 5.35
CA PRO A 18 7.13 15.31 5.78
C PRO A 18 6.20 15.00 4.60
N LEU A 19 5.70 13.77 4.52
CA LEU A 19 4.81 13.34 3.46
C LEU A 19 3.43 13.98 3.67
N THR A 20 3.11 14.99 2.86
CA THR A 20 1.78 15.60 2.80
C THR A 20 1.17 15.41 1.41
N GLY A 21 -0.12 15.12 1.35
CA GLY A 21 -0.82 14.81 0.10
C GLY A 21 -0.35 13.48 -0.50
N VAL A 22 -0.49 13.32 -1.82
CA VAL A 22 -0.10 12.09 -2.54
C VAL A 22 1.25 12.26 -3.22
N LYS A 23 2.18 11.31 -3.00
CA LYS A 23 3.48 11.26 -3.67
C LYS A 23 3.76 9.86 -4.21
N GLY A 24 4.27 9.80 -5.44
CA GLY A 24 4.70 8.57 -6.12
C GLY A 24 6.22 8.42 -6.12
N GLY A 25 6.73 7.19 -6.01
CA GLY A 25 8.16 6.92 -6.02
C GLY A 25 8.52 5.51 -5.56
N PHE A 26 9.75 5.36 -5.07
CA PHE A 26 10.26 4.10 -4.51
C PHE A 26 10.59 4.29 -3.03
N LEU A 27 10.28 3.29 -2.22
CA LEU A 27 10.79 3.24 -0.86
C LEU A 27 12.31 3.02 -0.91
N THR A 28 13.04 3.78 -0.11
CA THR A 28 14.52 3.74 -0.09
C THR A 28 15.09 3.47 1.30
N ARG A 29 14.29 3.67 2.35
CA ARG A 29 14.70 3.44 3.73
C ARG A 29 13.50 3.24 4.64
N ILE A 30 13.73 2.45 5.68
CA ILE A 30 12.85 2.32 6.84
C ILE A 30 13.66 2.78 8.06
N ILE A 31 13.07 3.64 8.86
CA ILE A 31 13.69 4.20 10.06
C ILE A 31 12.81 3.81 11.23
N ASP A 32 13.38 2.99 12.11
CA ASP A 32 12.76 2.61 13.37
C ASP A 32 12.51 3.86 14.24
N SER A 33 11.41 3.87 14.97
CA SER A 33 11.06 4.95 15.90
C SER A 33 11.29 4.48 17.33
N ASN A 34 11.59 5.42 18.23
CA ASN A 34 11.58 5.13 19.68
C ASN A 34 10.16 4.86 20.21
N ASP A 35 9.14 5.14 19.41
CA ASP A 35 7.75 4.72 19.62
C ASP A 35 7.56 3.36 18.95
N PHE A 36 7.49 2.29 19.75
CA PHE A 36 7.49 0.88 19.29
C PHE A 36 6.38 0.54 18.29
N ASP A 37 5.30 1.33 18.27
CA ASP A 37 4.17 1.09 17.39
C ASP A 37 4.30 1.87 16.07
N LYS A 38 5.36 2.66 15.89
CA LYS A 38 5.50 3.57 14.75
C LYS A 38 6.80 3.37 14.00
N VAL A 39 6.72 3.43 12.68
CA VAL A 39 7.86 3.30 11.79
C VAL A 39 7.81 4.41 10.74
N ASN A 40 8.96 4.98 10.40
CA ASN A 40 9.05 5.99 9.36
C ASN A 40 9.56 5.36 8.05
N PHE A 41 8.87 5.64 6.95
CA PHE A 41 9.21 5.19 5.60
C PHE A 41 9.69 6.37 4.76
N VAL A 42 10.82 6.19 4.07
CA VAL A 42 11.39 7.21 3.18
C VAL A 42 11.10 6.86 1.72
N LEU A 43 10.31 7.70 1.07
CA LEU A 43 9.94 7.63 -0.34
C LEU A 43 10.82 8.57 -1.17
N LYS A 44 11.44 8.06 -2.24
CA LYS A 44 12.16 8.87 -3.24
C LYS A 44 11.33 8.99 -4.51
N THR A 45 10.98 10.21 -4.91
CA THR A 45 10.25 10.46 -6.16
C THR A 45 11.13 10.29 -7.39
N GLY A 46 10.54 10.24 -8.58
CA GLY A 46 11.28 10.23 -9.85
C GLY A 46 12.19 11.45 -10.05
N GLU A 47 11.86 12.58 -9.43
CA GLU A 47 12.68 13.81 -9.41
C GLU A 47 13.82 13.75 -8.37
N GLY A 48 13.89 12.68 -7.59
CA GLY A 48 14.92 12.48 -6.56
C GLY A 48 14.61 13.12 -5.20
N VAL A 49 13.43 13.72 -5.03
CA VAL A 49 13.00 14.32 -3.76
C VAL A 49 12.67 13.23 -2.74
N LEU A 50 13.12 13.41 -1.50
CA LEU A 50 12.86 12.49 -0.39
C LEU A 50 11.70 12.98 0.47
N TYR A 51 10.69 12.13 0.63
CA TYR A 51 9.58 12.31 1.55
C TYR A 51 9.62 11.27 2.67
N CYS A 52 9.20 11.65 3.87
CA CYS A 52 9.16 10.81 5.05
C CYS A 52 7.72 10.71 5.57
N GLY A 53 7.18 9.50 5.62
CA GLY A 53 5.85 9.24 6.18
C GLY A 53 5.93 8.30 7.37
N GLN A 54 5.15 8.57 8.42
CA GLN A 54 5.07 7.73 9.62
C GLN A 54 3.85 6.79 9.54
N LEU A 55 4.02 5.53 9.88
CA LEU A 55 2.93 4.56 9.96
C LEU A 55 2.86 3.98 11.37
N ASN A 56 1.67 3.93 11.96
CA ASN A 56 1.44 3.05 13.10
C ASN A 56 1.30 1.61 12.59
N ILE A 57 2.29 0.76 12.89
CA ILE A 57 2.39 -0.60 12.35
C ILE A 57 1.47 -1.60 13.07
N VAL A 58 0.97 -1.26 14.27
CA VAL A 58 0.02 -2.07 15.02
C VAL A 58 -1.39 -1.89 14.45
N THR A 59 -1.81 -0.65 14.20
CA THR A 59 -3.14 -0.35 13.63
C THR A 59 -3.21 -0.57 12.12
N HIS A 60 -2.06 -0.59 11.45
CA HIS A 60 -1.96 -0.75 10.00
C HIS A 60 -0.96 -1.84 9.58
N GLU A 61 -1.05 -3.01 10.21
CA GLU A 61 -0.20 -4.17 9.93
C GLU A 61 -0.12 -4.50 8.43
N ASN A 62 -1.24 -4.40 7.72
CA ASN A 62 -1.32 -4.66 6.29
C ASN A 62 -0.54 -3.66 5.44
N ARG A 63 -0.66 -2.36 5.73
CA ARG A 63 0.15 -1.33 5.06
C ARG A 63 1.62 -1.58 5.34
N ASN A 64 1.97 -1.93 6.57
CA ASN A 64 3.34 -2.27 6.93
C ASN A 64 3.85 -3.46 6.09
N LYS A 65 3.12 -4.58 6.06
CA LYS A 65 3.46 -5.76 5.23
C LYS A 65 3.64 -5.39 3.75
N LEU A 66 2.72 -4.60 3.17
CA LEU A 66 2.80 -4.16 1.78
C LEU A 66 3.99 -3.24 1.52
N LEU A 67 4.30 -2.30 2.41
CA LEU A 67 5.46 -1.41 2.29
C LEU A 67 6.78 -2.19 2.40
N MET A 68 6.87 -3.14 3.33
CA MET A 68 8.03 -4.03 3.48
C MET A 68 8.26 -4.84 2.21
N MET A 69 7.20 -5.45 1.66
CA MET A 69 7.28 -6.21 0.40
C MET A 69 7.60 -5.30 -0.80
N ALA A 70 7.02 -4.10 -0.87
CA ALA A 70 7.31 -3.17 -1.96
C ALA A 70 8.77 -2.72 -1.95
N LEU A 71 9.35 -2.50 -0.76
CA LEU A 71 10.77 -2.21 -0.60
C LEU A 71 11.63 -3.40 -1.03
N ASP A 72 11.35 -4.61 -0.51
CA ASP A 72 12.09 -5.83 -0.83
C ASP A 72 12.04 -6.15 -2.34
N TYR A 73 10.90 -5.88 -2.97
CA TYR A 73 10.67 -6.20 -4.38
C TYR A 73 11.14 -5.09 -5.32
N GLY A 74 11.53 -3.92 -4.78
CA GLY A 74 11.87 -2.74 -5.58
C GLY A 74 10.67 -2.22 -6.38
N LEU A 75 9.44 -2.36 -5.86
CA LEU A 75 8.22 -1.95 -6.55
C LEU A 75 7.93 -0.46 -6.31
N PRO A 76 7.44 0.25 -7.34
CA PRO A 76 6.98 1.61 -7.19
C PRO A 76 5.72 1.67 -6.31
N VAL A 77 5.63 2.70 -5.47
CA VAL A 77 4.46 2.98 -4.63
C VAL A 77 3.99 4.41 -4.79
N ALA A 78 2.72 4.65 -4.50
CA ALA A 78 2.18 5.96 -4.18
C ALA A 78 1.71 5.95 -2.73
N LEU A 79 2.11 6.95 -1.95
CA LEU A 79 1.71 7.13 -0.55
C LEU A 79 0.88 8.40 -0.41
N SER A 80 -0.15 8.36 0.43
CA SER A 80 -0.82 9.57 0.91
C SER A 80 -0.46 9.83 2.36
N GLY A 81 -0.16 11.10 2.68
CA GLY A 81 0.05 11.54 4.05
C GLY A 81 -0.82 12.74 4.43
N ASP A 82 -1.16 12.83 5.71
CA ASP A 82 -1.86 13.99 6.28
C ASP A 82 -0.89 15.14 6.64
N ASP A 83 -1.42 16.22 7.21
CA ASP A 83 -0.64 17.41 7.58
C ASP A 83 0.42 17.12 8.66
N SER A 84 0.32 16.00 9.37
CA SER A 84 1.29 15.56 10.37
C SER A 84 2.35 14.60 9.81
N GLY A 85 2.28 14.25 8.52
CA GLY A 85 3.17 13.29 7.90
C GLY A 85 2.81 11.84 8.19
N VAL A 86 1.60 11.56 8.68
CA VAL A 86 1.13 10.19 8.93
C VAL A 86 0.61 9.59 7.62
N ILE A 87 1.04 8.37 7.33
CA ILE A 87 0.63 7.61 6.15
C ILE A 87 -0.83 7.19 6.30
N THR A 88 -1.68 7.74 5.44
CA THR A 88 -3.13 7.50 5.41
C THR A 88 -3.55 6.53 4.32
N GLY A 89 -2.68 6.25 3.35
CA GLY A 89 -2.98 5.37 2.23
C GLY A 89 -1.76 4.99 1.40
N LEU A 90 -1.92 3.91 0.66
CA LEU A 90 -0.89 3.24 -0.13
C LEU A 90 -1.49 2.71 -1.44
N ALA A 91 -0.74 2.82 -2.52
CA ALA A 91 -0.90 1.97 -3.69
C ALA A 91 0.45 1.42 -4.13
N VAL A 92 0.52 0.12 -4.44
CA VAL A 92 1.68 -0.51 -5.07
C VAL A 92 1.39 -0.65 -6.55
N ALA A 93 2.26 -0.06 -7.37
CA ALA A 93 2.21 0.04 -8.82
C ALA A 93 0.93 0.66 -9.43
N PRO A 94 1.03 1.38 -10.57
CA PRO A 94 2.19 2.18 -10.98
C PRO A 94 2.40 3.39 -10.03
N SER A 95 3.64 3.90 -9.89
CA SER A 95 3.98 5.05 -9.02
C SER A 95 3.30 6.34 -9.43
N ASP A 96 3.05 6.51 -10.73
CA ASP A 96 2.75 7.84 -11.31
C ASP A 96 1.24 8.13 -11.38
N SER A 97 0.42 7.24 -10.80
CA SER A 97 -1.03 7.39 -10.77
C SER A 97 -1.49 7.82 -9.37
N PRO A 98 -2.39 8.82 -9.24
CA PRO A 98 -3.04 9.15 -7.98
C PRO A 98 -3.57 7.89 -7.30
N ILE A 99 -3.53 7.80 -5.96
CA ILE A 99 -4.19 6.71 -5.22
C ILE A 99 -5.70 6.90 -5.42
N PRO A 100 -6.33 6.13 -6.32
CA PRO A 100 -7.69 6.39 -6.71
C PRO A 100 -8.59 6.13 -5.50
N SER A 101 -9.61 6.95 -5.28
CA SER A 101 -10.77 6.45 -4.55
C SER A 101 -11.38 5.34 -5.39
N LEU A 102 -11.72 4.22 -4.77
CA LEU A 102 -12.29 3.03 -5.41
C LEU A 102 -13.66 3.27 -6.08
N SER A 103 -14.17 4.50 -6.06
CA SER A 103 -15.57 4.83 -6.29
C SER A 103 -15.98 5.05 -7.75
N SER A 104 -15.12 4.90 -8.77
CA SER A 104 -15.60 5.14 -10.15
C SER A 104 -14.89 4.48 -11.34
N SER A 105 -13.77 3.76 -11.19
CA SER A 105 -12.94 3.39 -12.36
C SER A 105 -12.72 1.89 -12.62
N PHE A 106 -13.21 0.98 -11.77
CA PHE A 106 -12.98 -0.47 -11.92
C PHE A 106 -14.28 -1.28 -11.89
N LEU A 107 -14.36 -2.32 -12.72
CA LEU A 107 -15.44 -3.30 -12.70
C LEU A 107 -15.32 -4.15 -11.44
N LYS A 108 -16.42 -4.41 -10.74
CA LYS A 108 -16.35 -5.23 -9.54
C LYS A 108 -16.34 -6.71 -9.91
N LEU A 109 -15.37 -7.47 -9.39
CA LEU A 109 -15.25 -8.89 -9.69
C LEU A 109 -16.29 -9.70 -8.87
N GLN A 110 -17.16 -10.43 -9.55
CA GLN A 110 -18.16 -11.33 -8.94
C GLN A 110 -18.11 -12.76 -9.52
N ASP A 111 -17.14 -13.02 -10.38
CA ASP A 111 -16.91 -14.29 -11.06
C ASP A 111 -15.42 -14.66 -11.00
N SER A 112 -15.03 -15.73 -11.70
CA SER A 112 -13.63 -16.11 -11.83
C SER A 112 -13.03 -15.51 -13.10
N ARG A 113 -11.90 -14.80 -12.96
CA ARG A 113 -11.20 -14.15 -14.07
C ARG A 113 -9.71 -14.36 -13.97
N THR A 114 -9.08 -14.56 -15.12
CA THR A 114 -7.62 -14.62 -15.26
C THR A 114 -7.08 -13.32 -15.86
N GLY A 115 -6.01 -12.79 -15.29
CA GLY A 115 -5.39 -11.57 -15.77
C GLY A 115 -4.13 -11.20 -14.98
N MET A 116 -3.64 -9.99 -15.21
CA MET A 116 -2.47 -9.44 -14.56
C MET A 116 -2.86 -8.58 -13.37
N VAL A 117 -2.23 -8.78 -12.22
CA VAL A 117 -2.31 -7.79 -11.12
C VAL A 117 -1.56 -6.56 -11.58
N VAL A 118 -2.24 -5.42 -11.69
CA VAL A 118 -1.63 -4.17 -12.17
C VAL A 118 -1.49 -3.14 -11.06
N ARG A 119 -2.22 -3.32 -9.94
CA ARG A 119 -2.25 -2.38 -8.84
C ARG A 119 -2.81 -3.00 -7.57
N ILE A 120 -2.23 -2.66 -6.42
CA ILE A 120 -2.73 -3.04 -5.09
C ILE A 120 -2.93 -1.75 -4.29
N VAL A 121 -4.09 -1.57 -3.66
CA VAL A 121 -4.48 -0.32 -3.00
C VAL A 121 -4.96 -0.59 -1.58
N ASP A 122 -4.43 0.16 -0.62
CA ASP A 122 -4.91 0.24 0.76
C ASP A 122 -5.13 1.72 1.10
N LYS A 123 -6.38 2.17 1.02
CA LYS A 123 -6.78 3.56 1.29
C LYS A 123 -7.88 3.66 2.35
N ASP A 124 -8.62 2.58 2.59
CA ASP A 124 -9.87 2.63 3.35
C ASP A 124 -9.64 2.37 4.86
N GLN A 125 -10.44 3.05 5.68
CA GLN A 125 -10.39 2.95 7.15
C GLN A 125 -10.77 1.56 7.68
N ILE A 126 -11.44 0.74 6.86
CA ILE A 126 -11.90 -0.61 7.23
C ILE A 126 -10.82 -1.67 6.95
N SER A 127 -9.58 -1.25 6.64
CA SER A 127 -8.44 -2.13 6.38
C SER A 127 -8.62 -3.09 5.20
N ALA A 128 -9.48 -2.74 4.24
CA ALA A 128 -9.65 -3.54 3.03
C ALA A 128 -8.53 -3.23 2.03
N ILE A 129 -7.84 -4.26 1.56
CA ILE A 129 -6.91 -4.15 0.43
C ILE A 129 -7.68 -4.45 -0.84
N THR A 130 -7.54 -3.59 -1.84
CA THR A 130 -8.09 -3.82 -3.18
C THR A 130 -6.99 -4.21 -4.16
N TYR A 131 -7.23 -5.27 -4.91
CA TYR A 131 -6.38 -5.71 -6.02
C TYR A 131 -7.08 -5.37 -7.33
N VAL A 132 -6.32 -4.78 -8.26
CA VAL A 132 -6.79 -4.47 -9.61
C VAL A 132 -6.21 -5.48 -10.58
N LEU A 133 -7.10 -6.23 -11.23
CA LEU A 133 -6.80 -7.23 -12.24
C LEU A 133 -7.07 -6.65 -13.63
N GLN A 134 -6.11 -6.71 -14.54
CA GLN A 134 -6.31 -6.39 -15.95
C GLN A 134 -6.38 -7.68 -16.77
N THR A 135 -7.53 -7.94 -17.39
CA THR A 135 -7.75 -9.10 -18.27
C THR A 135 -7.13 -8.86 -19.65
N SER A 136 -7.03 -9.92 -20.46
CA SER A 136 -6.41 -9.86 -21.80
C SER A 136 -7.14 -8.95 -22.80
N ASP A 137 -8.42 -8.69 -22.58
CA ASP A 137 -9.23 -7.72 -23.34
C ASP A 137 -9.00 -6.26 -22.89
N GLY A 138 -8.12 -6.03 -21.91
CA GLY A 138 -7.83 -4.71 -21.35
C GLY A 138 -8.80 -4.25 -20.26
N SER A 139 -9.87 -4.99 -19.99
CA SER A 139 -10.82 -4.67 -18.93
C SER A 139 -10.13 -4.72 -17.55
N ARG A 140 -10.53 -3.83 -16.65
CA ARG A 140 -9.96 -3.74 -15.29
C ARG A 140 -11.02 -4.05 -14.25
N TYR A 141 -10.75 -5.10 -13.50
CA TYR A 141 -11.58 -5.58 -12.40
C TYR A 141 -10.94 -5.27 -11.06
N CYS A 142 -11.74 -5.05 -10.03
CA CYS A 142 -11.29 -4.94 -8.65
C CYS A 142 -11.90 -6.04 -7.78
N ALA A 143 -11.08 -6.57 -6.87
CA ALA A 143 -11.49 -7.48 -5.81
C ALA A 143 -10.85 -7.05 -4.49
N GLN A 144 -11.51 -7.32 -3.37
CA GLN A 144 -11.13 -6.82 -2.05
C GLN A 144 -10.79 -7.96 -1.09
N MET A 145 -9.96 -7.68 -0.09
CA MET A 145 -9.71 -8.57 1.03
C MET A 145 -9.70 -7.76 2.32
N TRP A 146 -10.29 -8.30 3.39
CA TRP A 146 -10.28 -7.75 4.74
C TRP A 146 -9.33 -8.57 5.61
N PRO A 147 -8.03 -8.28 5.61
CA PRO A 147 -7.04 -9.19 6.17
C PRO A 147 -7.18 -9.30 7.70
N ASN A 148 -7.67 -8.25 8.36
CA ASN A 148 -7.92 -8.21 9.81
C ASN A 148 -9.17 -9.00 10.24
N ARG A 149 -10.01 -9.43 9.31
CA ARG A 149 -11.23 -10.21 9.59
C ARG A 149 -11.08 -11.68 9.20
N ASP A 150 -10.41 -11.94 8.07
CA ASP A 150 -10.55 -13.22 7.39
C ASP A 150 -9.28 -14.11 7.37
N ASN A 151 -8.22 -13.74 8.11
CA ASN A 151 -7.03 -14.59 8.35
C ASN A 151 -6.37 -15.17 7.07
N TYR A 152 -6.42 -14.44 5.95
CA TYR A 152 -5.85 -14.84 4.66
C TYR A 152 -4.46 -14.23 4.39
N ASP A 153 -3.54 -14.37 5.35
CA ASP A 153 -2.25 -13.69 5.34
C ASP A 153 -1.39 -13.98 4.10
N ASN A 154 -1.49 -15.19 3.53
CA ASN A 154 -0.66 -15.57 2.38
C ASN A 154 -1.08 -14.88 1.07
N ARG A 155 -2.33 -14.39 0.94
CA ARG A 155 -2.84 -13.86 -0.33
C ARG A 155 -2.19 -12.54 -0.72
N ASN A 156 -1.86 -11.68 0.24
CA ASN A 156 -1.07 -10.47 -0.01
C ASN A 156 0.27 -10.80 -0.65
N SER A 157 0.99 -11.77 -0.09
CA SER A 157 2.27 -12.22 -0.62
C SER A 157 2.12 -12.81 -2.02
N LEU A 158 1.07 -13.61 -2.26
CA LEU A 158 0.74 -14.13 -3.58
C LEU A 158 0.50 -13.00 -4.60
N PHE A 159 -0.36 -12.03 -4.30
CA PHE A 159 -0.63 -10.90 -5.20
C PHE A 159 0.62 -10.02 -5.44
N MET A 160 1.40 -9.74 -4.39
CA MET A 160 2.66 -9.00 -4.51
C MET A 160 3.68 -9.75 -5.37
N MET A 161 3.79 -11.08 -5.21
CA MET A 161 4.65 -11.92 -6.02
C MET A 161 4.20 -11.94 -7.48
N ALA A 162 2.90 -12.09 -7.75
CA ALA A 162 2.37 -12.03 -9.11
C ALA A 162 2.63 -10.69 -9.79
N LEU A 163 2.43 -9.59 -9.05
CA LEU A 163 2.73 -8.24 -9.51
C LEU A 163 4.22 -8.07 -9.81
N ARG A 164 5.11 -8.52 -8.91
CA ARG A 164 6.57 -8.46 -9.09
C ARG A 164 7.03 -9.26 -10.31
N MET A 165 6.57 -10.50 -10.42
CA MET A 165 6.99 -11.43 -11.46
C MET A 165 6.29 -11.15 -12.80
N ASN A 166 5.29 -10.27 -12.81
CA ASN A 166 4.44 -10.01 -13.96
C ASN A 166 3.90 -11.32 -14.56
N ILE A 167 3.28 -12.15 -13.70
CA ILE A 167 2.64 -13.42 -14.08
C ILE A 167 1.12 -13.36 -13.87
N PRO A 168 0.35 -14.11 -14.69
CA PRO A 168 -1.10 -14.10 -14.57
C PRO A 168 -1.56 -14.75 -13.26
N VAL A 169 -2.69 -14.26 -12.78
CA VAL A 169 -3.44 -14.82 -11.66
C VAL A 169 -4.87 -15.09 -12.09
N THR A 170 -5.45 -16.15 -11.54
CA THR A 170 -6.90 -16.38 -11.58
C THR A 170 -7.47 -16.02 -10.23
N ILE A 171 -8.38 -15.05 -10.20
CA ILE A 171 -9.08 -14.60 -8.99
C ILE A 171 -10.54 -15.00 -9.11
N THR A 172 -11.10 -15.56 -8.05
CA THR A 172 -12.55 -15.73 -7.90
C THR A 172 -13.07 -14.69 -6.93
N GLY A 173 -13.98 -13.84 -7.40
CA GLY A 173 -14.69 -12.83 -6.60
C GLY A 173 -15.98 -13.37 -6.00
N GLY A 174 -16.31 -12.98 -4.77
CA GLY A 174 -17.59 -13.25 -4.12
C GLY A 174 -18.65 -12.17 -4.36
N ALA A 175 -19.79 -12.30 -3.69
CA ALA A 175 -20.94 -11.39 -3.88
C ALA A 175 -20.62 -9.94 -3.48
N ASN A 176 -19.77 -9.76 -2.47
CA ASN A 176 -19.27 -8.46 -2.00
C ASN A 176 -17.92 -8.10 -2.63
N HIS A 177 -17.56 -8.78 -3.73
CA HIS A 177 -16.31 -8.60 -4.46
C HIS A 177 -15.07 -8.97 -3.64
N GLU A 178 -15.26 -9.75 -2.58
CA GLU A 178 -14.19 -10.33 -1.80
C GLU A 178 -13.45 -11.38 -2.61
N VAL A 179 -12.13 -11.45 -2.45
CA VAL A 179 -11.34 -12.56 -2.99
C VAL A 179 -11.73 -13.83 -2.24
N THR A 180 -12.31 -14.81 -2.93
CA THR A 180 -12.66 -16.12 -2.36
C THR A 180 -11.67 -17.21 -2.74
N GLY A 181 -11.00 -17.07 -3.89
CA GLY A 181 -9.95 -17.96 -4.36
C GLY A 181 -8.90 -17.26 -5.22
N ILE A 182 -7.68 -17.78 -5.19
CA ILE A 182 -6.55 -17.29 -6.00
C ILE A 182 -5.69 -18.47 -6.47
N ALA A 183 -5.29 -18.42 -7.75
CA ALA A 183 -4.22 -19.24 -8.31
C ALA A 183 -3.21 -18.34 -9.02
N ILE A 184 -1.93 -18.69 -8.96
CA ILE A 184 -0.82 -17.94 -9.58
C ILE A 184 -0.11 -18.85 -10.57
N GLY A 185 0.17 -18.28 -11.75
CA GLY A 185 0.81 -19.02 -12.83
C GLY A 185 -0.21 -19.77 -13.70
N SER A 186 0.31 -20.30 -14.80
CA SER A 186 -0.41 -21.08 -15.81
C SER A 186 0.13 -22.50 -15.86
#